data_AF-A0A4D4LQP2-F1
#
_entry.id   AF-A0A4D4LQP2-F1
#
_cell.length_a   1.000
_cell.length_b   1.000
_cell.length_c   1.000
_cell.angle_alpha   90.00
_cell.angle_beta   90.00
_cell.angle_gamma   90.00
#
_symmetry.space_group_name_H-M   'P 1'
#
loop_
_entity.id
_entity.type
_entity.pdbx_description
1 polymer ?
#
loop_
_entity_poly.entity_id
_entity_poly.type
_entity_poly.pdbx_seq_one_letter_code
_entity_poly.pdbx_strand_id
1 'polypeptide(L)'
;MSPEKHRYILQDVRRLAGERGLEFTWPVDREPVWEVPHLGYLAAARHGVGAQYIALAARARWELGLDICDRTVIAGFAAELGLDAEELATASDDSGLRAEGVRVLLEIQRDGVFGVPFFVDHFDKYWGVDRLPAFAAALAAKTAADLTGVPDDSGDPLPVPAASVDDGHAGGCG
;
A
#
# COMPACT_ATOMS: atom_id res chain seq x y z
N MET A 1 -14.43 -14.41 -7.16
CA MET A 1 -15.05 -13.19 -7.74
C MET A 1 -15.83 -13.61 -8.97
N SER A 2 -17.05 -13.09 -9.18
CA SER A 2 -17.82 -13.44 -10.38
C SER A 2 -17.27 -12.72 -11.63
N PRO A 3 -17.48 -13.26 -12.84
CA PRO A 3 -17.10 -12.59 -14.09
C PRO A 3 -17.73 -11.19 -14.25
N GLU A 4 -18.95 -10.99 -13.76
CA GLU A 4 -19.70 -9.73 -13.81
C GLU A 4 -19.02 -8.66 -12.95
N LYS A 5 -18.70 -9.00 -11.71
CA LYS A 5 -17.96 -8.11 -10.80
C LYS A 5 -16.59 -7.75 -11.38
N HIS A 6 -15.89 -8.70 -11.98
CA HIS A 6 -14.61 -8.45 -12.61
C HIS A 6 -14.72 -7.45 -13.78
N ARG A 7 -15.67 -7.65 -14.70
CA ARG A 7 -15.90 -6.72 -15.83
C ARG A 7 -16.27 -5.31 -15.36
N TYR A 8 -17.09 -5.21 -14.31
CA TYR A 8 -17.42 -3.92 -13.71
C TYR A 8 -16.16 -3.20 -13.20
N ILE A 9 -15.30 -3.90 -12.45
CA ILE A 9 -14.05 -3.32 -11.93
C ILE A 9 -13.16 -2.79 -13.07
N LEU A 10 -13.01 -3.56 -14.16
CA LEU A 10 -12.22 -3.11 -15.31
C LEU A 10 -12.79 -1.82 -15.95
N GLN A 11 -14.11 -1.74 -16.08
CA GLN A 11 -14.77 -0.53 -16.60
C GLN A 11 -14.57 0.66 -15.65
N ASP A 12 -14.70 0.43 -14.35
CA ASP A 12 -14.64 1.47 -13.34
C ASP A 12 -13.23 2.06 -13.22
N VAL A 13 -12.20 1.21 -13.17
CA VAL A 13 -10.80 1.65 -13.20
C VAL A 13 -10.51 2.50 -14.44
N ARG A 14 -11.02 2.09 -15.62
CA ARG A 14 -10.85 2.88 -16.85
C ARG A 14 -11.50 4.25 -16.74
N ARG A 15 -12.72 4.33 -16.22
CA ARG A 15 -13.44 5.60 -16.01
C ARG A 15 -12.66 6.51 -15.05
N LEU A 16 -12.26 5.96 -13.91
CA LEU A 16 -11.51 6.66 -12.87
C LEU A 16 -10.13 7.14 -13.32
N ALA A 17 -9.44 6.37 -14.18
CA ALA A 17 -8.19 6.81 -14.80
C ALA A 17 -8.43 7.97 -15.78
N GLY A 18 -9.44 7.84 -16.65
CA GLY A 18 -9.82 8.87 -17.62
C GLY A 18 -10.23 10.21 -16.97
N GLU A 19 -10.99 10.17 -15.87
CA GLU A 19 -11.35 11.36 -15.09
C GLU A 19 -10.13 12.11 -14.54
N ARG A 20 -9.01 11.41 -14.34
CA ARG A 20 -7.74 11.96 -13.82
C ARG A 20 -6.72 12.26 -14.93
N GLY A 21 -7.07 12.04 -16.20
CA GLY A 21 -6.15 12.20 -17.32
C GLY A 21 -4.98 11.22 -17.30
N LEU A 22 -5.16 10.05 -16.67
CA LEU A 22 -4.15 9.01 -16.58
C LEU A 22 -4.30 8.02 -17.73
N GLU A 23 -3.22 7.85 -18.49
CA GLU A 23 -3.07 6.76 -19.44
C GLU A 23 -2.60 5.50 -18.71
N PHE A 24 -3.18 4.35 -19.05
CA PHE A 24 -2.73 3.08 -18.47
C PHE A 24 -2.93 1.89 -19.40
N THR A 25 -2.07 0.91 -19.23
CA THR A 25 -2.08 -0.41 -19.85
C THR A 25 -2.52 -1.43 -18.81
N TRP A 26 -3.39 -2.37 -19.21
CA TRP A 26 -3.76 -3.49 -18.35
C TRP A 26 -2.59 -4.48 -18.23
N PRO A 27 -2.03 -4.70 -17.02
CA PRO A 27 -1.02 -5.72 -16.83
C PRO A 27 -1.63 -7.12 -17.05
N VAL A 28 -0.82 -8.04 -17.56
CA VAL A 28 -1.23 -9.43 -17.81
C VAL A 28 -0.50 -10.34 -16.83
N ASP A 29 -1.14 -10.65 -15.71
CA ASP A 29 -0.59 -11.54 -14.67
C ASP A 29 -1.03 -12.99 -14.90
N ARG A 30 -0.29 -13.74 -15.73
CA ARG A 30 -0.63 -15.15 -15.97
C ARG A 30 -0.28 -16.05 -14.78
N GLU A 31 0.95 -15.91 -14.28
CA GLU A 31 1.51 -16.72 -13.20
C GLU A 31 2.36 -15.81 -12.29
N PRO A 32 1.75 -14.85 -11.58
CA PRO A 32 2.51 -13.83 -10.87
C PRO A 32 3.26 -14.40 -9.67
N VAL A 33 4.51 -13.94 -9.48
CA VAL A 33 5.38 -14.25 -8.33
C VAL A 33 5.61 -12.97 -7.54
N TRP A 34 4.63 -12.60 -6.71
CA TRP A 34 4.63 -11.31 -6.00
C TRP A 34 5.78 -11.11 -5.00
N GLU A 35 6.45 -12.19 -4.56
CA GLU A 35 7.65 -12.08 -3.73
C GLU A 35 8.76 -11.26 -4.42
N VAL A 36 8.88 -11.35 -5.76
CA VAL A 36 9.90 -10.62 -6.54
C VAL A 36 9.74 -9.09 -6.37
N PRO A 37 8.62 -8.47 -6.75
CA PRO A 37 8.47 -7.02 -6.60
C PRO A 37 8.35 -6.57 -5.14
N HIS A 38 7.75 -7.36 -4.25
CA HIS A 38 7.57 -6.98 -2.85
C HIS A 38 8.87 -7.01 -2.04
N LEU A 39 9.71 -8.03 -2.24
CA LEU A 39 11.00 -8.09 -1.54
C LEU A 39 12.03 -7.16 -2.19
N GLY A 40 11.93 -6.92 -3.50
CA GLY A 40 12.66 -5.82 -4.15
C GLY A 40 12.31 -4.44 -3.57
N TYR A 41 11.05 -4.20 -3.21
CA TYR A 41 10.65 -2.99 -2.48
C TYR A 41 11.32 -2.89 -1.10
N LEU A 42 11.35 -3.98 -0.32
CA LEU A 42 12.01 -3.97 0.99
C LEU A 42 13.52 -3.73 0.88
N ALA A 43 14.17 -4.31 -0.14
CA ALA A 43 15.58 -4.02 -0.44
C ALA A 43 15.79 -2.53 -0.73
N ALA A 44 15.02 -1.95 -1.65
CA ALA A 44 15.08 -0.51 -1.96
C ALA A 44 14.75 0.39 -0.76
N ALA A 45 13.80 -0.01 0.08
CA ALA A 45 13.41 0.72 1.27
C ALA A 45 14.52 0.79 2.33
N ARG A 46 15.34 -0.26 2.47
CA ARG A 46 16.52 -0.25 3.36
C ARG A 46 17.57 0.79 2.95
N HIS A 47 17.62 1.15 1.68
CA HIS A 47 18.47 2.23 1.15
C HIS A 47 17.78 3.60 1.14
N GLY A 48 16.56 3.71 1.68
CA GLY A 48 15.81 4.97 1.73
C GLY A 48 15.17 5.38 0.40
N VAL A 49 15.13 4.50 -0.60
CA VAL A 49 14.59 4.78 -1.95
C VAL A 49 13.32 4.00 -2.29
N GLY A 50 12.59 3.54 -1.27
CA GLY A 50 11.36 2.74 -1.45
C GLY A 50 10.23 3.48 -2.18
N ALA A 51 10.08 4.79 -1.99
CA ALA A 51 9.06 5.57 -2.67
C ALA A 51 9.33 5.68 -4.18
N GLN A 52 10.59 5.86 -4.56
CA GLN A 52 11.04 5.87 -5.95
C GLN A 52 10.83 4.50 -6.58
N TYR A 53 11.16 3.42 -5.86
CA TYR A 53 10.89 2.05 -6.31
C TYR A 53 9.40 1.82 -6.60
N ILE A 54 8.49 2.25 -5.70
CA ILE A 54 7.04 2.13 -5.92
C ILE A 54 6.62 2.90 -7.19
N ALA A 55 7.15 4.10 -7.41
CA ALA A 55 6.85 4.88 -8.61
C ALA A 55 7.31 4.16 -9.90
N LEU A 56 8.51 3.58 -9.90
CA LEU A 56 9.02 2.79 -11.02
C LEU A 56 8.21 1.52 -11.26
N ALA A 57 7.88 0.78 -10.21
CA ALA A 57 7.07 -0.42 -10.31
C ALA A 57 5.66 -0.11 -10.82
N ALA A 58 5.05 0.97 -10.33
CA ALA A 58 3.74 1.43 -10.78
C ALA A 58 3.77 1.82 -12.27
N ARG A 59 4.76 2.60 -12.70
CA ARG A 59 4.95 2.98 -14.11
C ARG A 59 5.20 1.77 -14.99
N ALA A 60 6.15 0.90 -14.62
CA ALA A 60 6.47 -0.31 -15.36
C ALA A 60 5.22 -1.17 -15.58
N ARG A 61 4.44 -1.39 -14.52
CA ARG A 61 3.26 -2.23 -14.56
C ARG A 61 2.07 -1.59 -15.27
N TRP A 62 1.71 -0.37 -14.88
CA TRP A 62 0.45 0.26 -15.27
C TRP A 62 0.57 1.20 -16.46
N GLU A 63 1.75 1.76 -16.77
CA GLU A 63 1.92 2.58 -17.97
C GLU A 63 2.51 1.74 -19.10
N LEU A 64 3.59 1.02 -18.81
CA LEU A 64 4.39 0.31 -19.82
C LEU A 64 3.94 -1.15 -20.04
N GLY A 65 3.08 -1.71 -19.18
CA GLY A 65 2.60 -3.09 -19.30
C GLY A 65 3.68 -4.16 -19.08
N LEU A 66 4.77 -3.82 -18.39
CA LEU A 66 5.85 -4.74 -18.05
C LEU A 66 5.47 -5.67 -16.89
N ASP A 67 6.01 -6.88 -16.91
CA ASP A 67 5.84 -7.84 -15.83
C ASP A 67 6.83 -7.56 -14.70
N ILE A 68 6.35 -6.97 -13.61
CA ILE A 68 7.16 -6.72 -12.42
C ILE A 68 7.44 -7.97 -11.58
N CYS A 69 6.88 -9.13 -11.94
CA CYS A 69 7.29 -10.42 -11.38
C CYS A 69 8.53 -10.99 -12.09
N ASP A 70 8.94 -10.40 -13.22
CA ASP A 70 10.21 -10.70 -13.86
C ASP A 70 11.36 -9.98 -13.14
N ARG A 71 12.33 -10.76 -12.67
CA ARG A 71 13.53 -10.25 -11.97
C ARG A 71 14.34 -9.30 -12.83
N THR A 72 14.33 -9.46 -14.15
CA THR A 72 15.04 -8.56 -15.08
C THR A 72 14.41 -7.18 -15.13
N VAL A 73 13.08 -7.09 -15.02
CA VAL A 73 12.36 -5.81 -14.92
C VAL A 73 12.72 -5.11 -13.62
N ILE A 74 12.73 -5.83 -12.50
CA ILE A 74 13.13 -5.29 -11.19
C ILE A 74 14.60 -4.87 -11.16
N ALA A 75 15.51 -5.67 -11.75
CA ALA A 75 16.92 -5.32 -11.91
C ALA A 75 17.10 -4.00 -12.69
N GLY A 76 16.25 -3.76 -13.69
CA GLY A 76 16.27 -2.54 -14.51
C GLY A 76 16.05 -1.25 -13.71
N PHE A 77 15.41 -1.31 -12.53
CA PHE A 77 15.21 -0.14 -11.68
C PHE A 77 16.50 0.35 -11.02
N ALA A 78 17.52 -0.53 -10.90
CA ALA A 78 18.74 -0.25 -10.16
C ALA A 78 19.48 1.00 -10.64
N ALA A 79 19.53 1.23 -11.95
CA ALA A 79 20.21 2.39 -12.53
C ALA A 79 19.56 3.72 -12.12
N GLU A 80 18.22 3.78 -12.04
CA GLU A 80 17.48 4.97 -11.62
C GLU A 80 17.51 5.17 -10.09
N LEU A 81 17.61 4.07 -9.34
CA LEU A 81 17.64 4.08 -7.88
C LEU A 81 19.04 4.24 -7.29
N GLY A 82 20.10 4.08 -8.10
CA GLY A 82 21.49 4.09 -7.63
C GLY A 82 21.84 2.86 -6.78
N LEU A 83 21.21 1.72 -7.05
CA LEU A 83 21.39 0.47 -6.32
C LEU A 83 22.13 -0.58 -7.17
N ASP A 84 22.50 -1.69 -6.54
CA ASP A 84 23.00 -2.85 -7.25
C ASP A 84 21.86 -3.63 -7.93
N ALA A 85 22.07 -4.01 -9.19
CA ALA A 85 21.04 -4.69 -9.97
C ALA A 85 20.81 -6.13 -9.50
N GLU A 86 21.86 -6.83 -9.07
CA GLU A 86 21.78 -8.19 -8.57
C GLU A 86 21.07 -8.22 -7.22
N GLU A 87 21.35 -7.25 -6.34
CA GLU A 87 20.63 -7.07 -5.06
C GLU A 87 19.11 -6.98 -5.28
N LEU A 88 18.65 -6.12 -6.19
CA LEU A 88 17.21 -6.00 -6.47
C LEU A 88 16.64 -7.24 -7.15
N ALA A 89 17.36 -7.84 -8.11
CA ALA A 89 16.91 -9.02 -8.84
C ALA A 89 16.80 -10.28 -7.97
N THR A 90 17.63 -10.37 -6.92
CA THR A 90 17.75 -11.54 -6.04
C THR A 90 17.17 -11.31 -4.65
N ALA A 91 16.58 -10.15 -4.38
CA ALA A 91 15.96 -9.80 -3.10
C ALA A 91 14.97 -10.87 -2.59
N SER A 92 14.26 -11.56 -3.50
CA SER A 92 13.33 -12.63 -3.12
C SER A 92 14.00 -13.93 -2.66
N ASP A 93 15.29 -14.10 -2.88
CA ASP A 93 16.07 -15.25 -2.41
C ASP A 93 16.74 -14.99 -1.05
N ASP A 94 16.84 -13.73 -0.64
CA ASP A 94 17.44 -13.34 0.64
C ASP A 94 16.55 -13.76 1.81
N SER A 95 17.06 -14.67 2.64
CA SER A 95 16.32 -15.19 3.79
C SER A 95 15.94 -14.12 4.82
N GLY A 96 16.73 -13.05 4.95
CA GLY A 96 16.48 -11.94 5.86
C GLY A 96 15.30 -11.07 5.40
N LEU A 97 15.26 -10.72 4.11
CA LEU A 97 14.16 -10.00 3.48
C LEU A 97 12.88 -10.81 3.50
N ARG A 98 12.95 -12.13 3.26
CA ARG A 98 11.77 -13.00 3.39
C ARG A 98 11.22 -13.03 4.81
N ALA A 99 12.08 -13.14 5.82
CA ALA A 99 11.66 -13.08 7.21
C ALA A 99 11.06 -11.71 7.58
N GLU A 100 11.63 -10.62 7.06
CA GLU A 100 11.07 -9.28 7.22
C GLU A 100 9.69 -9.14 6.54
N GLY A 101 9.53 -9.64 5.32
CA GLY A 101 8.26 -9.64 4.60
C GLY A 101 7.16 -10.37 5.37
N VAL A 102 7.47 -11.54 5.96
CA VAL A 102 6.53 -12.26 6.83
C VAL A 102 6.15 -11.43 8.05
N ARG A 103 7.12 -10.76 8.69
CA ARG A 103 6.86 -9.90 9.85
C ARG A 103 5.93 -8.74 9.48
N VAL A 104 6.17 -8.04 8.37
CA VAL A 104 5.32 -6.94 7.88
C VAL A 104 3.90 -7.43 7.57
N LEU A 105 3.74 -8.62 6.96
CA LEU A 105 2.43 -9.21 6.72
C LEU A 105 1.66 -9.50 8.02
N LEU A 106 2.35 -9.98 9.06
CA LEU A 106 1.75 -10.21 10.37
C LEU A 106 1.38 -8.90 11.08
N GLU A 107 2.16 -7.83 10.89
CA GLU A 107 1.86 -6.50 11.41
C GLU A 107 0.56 -5.96 10.79
N ILE A 108 0.43 -5.95 9.45
CA ILE A 108 -0.80 -5.45 8.80
C ILE A 108 -2.03 -6.34 9.09
N GLN A 109 -1.83 -7.63 9.33
CA GLN A 109 -2.92 -8.52 9.76
C GLN A 109 -3.46 -8.10 11.14
N ARG A 110 -2.57 -7.71 12.07
CA ARG A 110 -2.98 -7.21 13.40
C ARG A 110 -3.73 -5.88 13.29
N ASP A 111 -3.37 -5.06 12.30
CA ASP A 111 -4.09 -3.82 12.00
C ASP A 111 -5.46 -4.06 11.31
N GLY A 112 -5.77 -5.31 10.95
CA GLY A 112 -7.03 -5.71 10.33
C GLY A 112 -7.10 -5.38 8.82
N VAL A 113 -5.96 -5.29 8.15
CA VAL A 113 -5.90 -5.06 6.69
C VAL A 113 -6.38 -6.31 5.95
N PHE A 114 -7.39 -6.16 5.09
CA PHE A 114 -7.97 -7.26 4.30
C PHE A 114 -7.93 -7.03 2.79
N GLY A 115 -7.40 -5.90 2.34
CA GLY A 115 -7.31 -5.52 0.93
C GLY A 115 -6.54 -4.23 0.75
N VAL A 116 -6.28 -3.83 -0.50
CA VAL A 116 -5.50 -2.63 -0.84
C VAL A 116 -6.25 -1.72 -1.82
N PRO A 117 -5.99 -0.40 -1.84
CA PRO A 117 -5.21 0.33 -0.83
C PRO A 117 -5.97 0.44 0.50
N PHE A 118 -5.23 0.46 1.60
CA PHE A 118 -5.77 0.57 2.97
C PHE A 118 -4.91 1.55 3.74
N PHE A 119 -5.55 2.46 4.47
CA PHE A 119 -4.90 3.50 5.24
C PHE A 119 -5.35 3.38 6.70
N VAL A 120 -4.40 3.54 7.61
CA VAL A 120 -4.61 3.49 9.06
C VAL A 120 -4.07 4.77 9.66
N ASP A 121 -4.86 5.39 10.53
CA ASP A 121 -4.44 6.47 11.42
C ASP A 121 -4.87 6.11 12.84
N HIS A 122 -3.92 5.62 13.63
CA HIS A 122 -4.17 5.05 14.96
C HIS A 122 -5.26 3.96 14.91
N PHE A 123 -6.45 4.27 15.43
CA PHE A 123 -7.59 3.35 15.48
C PHE A 123 -8.52 3.49 14.26
N ASP A 124 -8.39 4.58 13.50
CA ASP A 124 -9.22 4.86 12.33
C ASP A 124 -8.69 4.13 11.09
N LYS A 125 -9.60 3.49 10.35
CA LYS A 125 -9.29 2.63 9.20
C LYS A 125 -10.06 3.07 7.97
N TYR A 126 -9.38 3.13 6.83
CA TYR A 126 -9.92 3.60 5.56
C TYR A 126 -9.54 2.65 4.43
N TRP A 127 -10.52 1.97 3.82
CA TRP A 127 -10.29 1.04 2.73
C TRP A 127 -10.78 1.57 1.38
N GLY A 128 -9.91 1.49 0.37
CA GLY A 128 -10.19 1.91 -1.00
C GLY A 128 -9.77 3.35 -1.29
N VAL A 129 -9.44 3.61 -2.56
CA VAL A 129 -8.97 4.93 -3.02
C VAL A 129 -10.03 6.03 -2.79
N ASP A 130 -11.32 5.67 -2.82
CA ASP A 130 -12.43 6.60 -2.56
C ASP A 130 -12.47 7.11 -1.12
N ARG A 131 -11.71 6.50 -0.21
CA ARG A 131 -11.56 6.95 1.18
C ARG A 131 -10.29 7.77 1.41
N LEU A 132 -9.40 7.87 0.41
CA LEU A 132 -8.18 8.67 0.51
C LEU A 132 -8.45 10.14 0.85
N PRO A 133 -9.45 10.85 0.27
CA PRO A 133 -9.73 12.23 0.66
C PRO A 133 -10.13 12.37 2.14
N ALA A 134 -10.93 11.43 2.66
CA ALA A 134 -11.35 11.45 4.07
C ALA A 134 -10.17 11.16 5.01
N PHE A 135 -9.32 10.20 4.66
CA PHE A 135 -8.08 9.92 5.37
C PHE A 135 -7.15 11.15 5.40
N ALA A 136 -6.92 11.79 4.25
CA ALA A 136 -6.08 12.97 4.16
C ALA A 136 -6.63 14.16 4.98
N ALA A 137 -7.95 14.35 4.98
CA ALA A 137 -8.59 15.38 5.79
C ALA A 137 -8.44 15.13 7.31
N ALA A 138 -8.58 13.87 7.74
CA ALA A 138 -8.39 13.49 9.14
C ALA A 138 -6.95 13.76 9.63
N LEU A 139 -5.95 13.39 8.83
CA LEU A 139 -4.55 13.69 9.12
C LEU A 139 -4.27 15.20 9.22
N ALA A 140 -4.78 15.98 8.26
CA ALA A 140 -4.59 17.42 8.25
C ALA A 140 -5.23 18.11 9.47
N ALA A 141 -6.42 17.66 9.89
CA ALA A 141 -7.10 18.19 11.07
C ALA A 141 -6.31 17.92 12.36
N LYS A 142 -5.73 16.72 12.51
CA LYS A 142 -4.86 16.38 13.65
C LYS A 142 -3.58 17.21 13.67
N THR A 143 -2.91 17.35 12.53
CA THR A 143 -1.71 18.21 12.44
C THR A 143 -2.03 19.66 12.81
N ALA A 144 -3.17 20.19 12.36
CA ALA A 144 -3.61 21.52 12.76
C ALA A 144 -3.88 21.61 14.28
N ALA A 145 -4.54 20.61 14.86
CA ALA A 145 -4.80 20.53 16.30
C ALA A 145 -3.49 20.51 17.12
N ASP A 146 -2.53 19.66 16.75
CA ASP A 146 -1.22 19.54 17.42
C ASP A 146 -0.41 20.84 17.37
N LEU A 147 -0.48 21.59 16.25
CA LEU A 147 0.18 22.89 16.12
C LEU A 147 -0.50 24.02 16.90
N THR A 148 -1.80 23.86 17.22
CA THR A 148 -2.58 24.83 18.01
C THR A 148 -2.65 24.50 19.51
N GLY A 149 -2.09 23.37 19.93
CA GLY A 149 -2.11 22.92 21.31
C GLY A 149 -1.25 23.78 22.25
N VAL A 150 -1.86 24.79 22.86
CA VAL A 150 -1.49 25.22 24.23
C VAL A 150 -1.86 24.05 25.15
N PRO A 151 -0.99 23.58 26.06
CA PRO A 151 -1.37 22.54 27.02
C PRO A 151 -2.49 23.10 27.90
N ASP A 152 -3.69 22.53 27.79
CA ASP A 152 -4.74 22.79 28.76
C ASP A 152 -4.44 21.95 30.01
N ASP A 153 -3.82 22.59 31.01
CA ASP A 153 -3.53 22.01 32.34
C ASP A 153 -4.75 22.08 33.27
N SER A 154 -5.98 22.20 32.72
CA SER A 154 -7.18 21.98 33.51
C SER A 154 -7.33 20.48 33.77
N GLY A 155 -6.70 20.02 34.85
CA GLY A 155 -6.60 18.63 35.28
C GLY A 155 -7.90 17.97 35.70
N ASP A 156 -8.90 17.93 34.82
CA ASP A 156 -9.95 16.92 34.86
C ASP A 156 -9.61 15.83 33.85
N PRO A 157 -9.44 14.56 34.27
CA PRO A 157 -9.25 13.47 33.32
C PRO A 157 -10.52 13.38 32.46
N LEU A 158 -10.40 13.77 31.19
CA LEU A 158 -11.39 13.47 30.18
C LEU A 158 -11.67 11.95 30.27
N PRO A 159 -12.93 11.52 30.36
CA PRO A 159 -13.23 10.10 30.38
C PRO A 159 -12.65 9.51 29.10
N VAL A 160 -11.66 8.63 29.25
CA VAL A 160 -11.15 7.83 28.14
C VAL A 160 -12.36 7.06 27.63
N PRO A 161 -12.89 7.34 26.43
CA PRO A 161 -13.95 6.51 25.90
C PRO A 161 -13.39 5.10 25.88
N ALA A 162 -14.09 4.17 26.54
CA ALA A 162 -13.71 2.77 26.48
C ALA A 162 -13.59 2.43 25.00
N ALA A 163 -12.37 2.10 24.56
CA ALA A 163 -12.12 1.72 23.19
C ALA A 163 -12.97 0.48 22.90
N SER A 164 -14.14 0.68 22.31
CA SER A 164 -14.94 -0.41 21.77
C SER A 164 -14.32 -0.74 20.42
N VAL A 165 -13.29 -1.59 20.44
CA VAL A 165 -12.95 -2.36 19.25
C VAL A 165 -14.04 -3.43 19.16
N ASP A 166 -15.01 -3.20 18.26
CA ASP A 166 -15.77 -4.32 17.73
C ASP A 166 -14.80 -5.05 16.81
N ASP A 167 -14.16 -6.10 17.32
CA ASP A 167 -13.25 -6.92 16.53
C ASP A 167 -13.94 -7.60 15.35
N GLY A 168 -15.27 -7.46 15.22
CA GLY A 168 -16.05 -7.93 14.09
C GLY A 168 -16.00 -9.44 14.00
N HIS A 169 -17.13 -10.12 14.21
CA HIS A 169 -17.19 -11.53 13.85
C HIS A 169 -16.85 -11.68 12.36
N ALA A 170 -16.06 -12.71 12.00
CA ALA A 170 -15.78 -13.08 10.61
C ALA A 170 -17.06 -13.60 9.94
N GLY A 171 -18.02 -12.73 9.67
CA GLY A 171 -19.34 -13.12 9.20
C GLY A 171 -20.26 -11.94 8.93
N GLY A 172 -20.55 -11.74 7.65
CA GLY A 172 -21.84 -11.21 7.21
C GLY A 172 -21.80 -9.87 6.50
N CYS A 173 -21.81 -9.91 5.17
CA CYS A 173 -22.86 -9.33 4.33
C CYS A 173 -22.92 -10.13 3.02
N GLY A 174 -24.12 -10.28 2.46
CA GLY A 174 -24.47 -11.21 1.37
C GLY A 174 -23.89 -10.92 0.00
#